data_AF-A0A9X2RBE0-F1
#
_entry.id   AF-A0A9X2RBE0-F1
#
_cell.length_a   1.000
_cell.length_b   1.000
_cell.length_c   1.000
_cell.angle_alpha   90.00
_cell.angle_beta   90.00
_cell.angle_gamma   90.00
#
_symmetry.space_group_name_H-M   'P 1'
#
loop_
_entity.id
_entity.type
_entity.pdbx_description
1 polymer ?
#
loop_
_entity_poly.entity_id
_entity_poly.type
_entity_poly.pdbx_seq_one_letter_code
_entity_poly.pdbx_strand_id
1 'polypeptide(L)'
;MLEPVERVSWSTSTGVIFSGYMANNLLPLRLGEIVRALVLGQVTSARVEGTLSTIVLERVFDGLILVGMIALVLVSGIRPEAGGIVAYTGVVSAFVFAGALLFVIGARLFPQPILRGVRSALSWVPIVEEEKGLDATRSLLRGLKSLAFDRRLLAVVGLSAAVWILEGGMFWVGLRAFSIEAGVEAAFLTLAFVNLSILIPSAPGYVGVFQGAAILAFEAFGLPEEVALSYSVVLHVLQYVSVTVIGLIVLAVYGVSLAALRGESIASEYTE
;
A
#
# COMPACT_ATOMS: atom_id res chain seq x y z
N MET A 1 -4.61 6.64 19.13
CA MET A 1 -4.92 6.51 17.69
C MET A 1 -5.80 5.30 17.36
N LEU A 2 -6.34 4.55 18.34
CA LEU A 2 -7.20 3.38 18.09
C LEU A 2 -8.65 3.58 18.55
N GLU A 3 -9.01 4.81 18.95
CA GLU A 3 -10.41 5.18 19.09
C GLU A 3 -10.84 5.91 17.82
N PRO A 4 -11.92 5.46 17.17
CA PRO A 4 -12.44 6.12 15.99
C PRO A 4 -12.72 7.58 16.33
N VAL A 5 -12.21 8.49 15.48
CA VAL A 5 -12.56 9.93 15.56
C VAL A 5 -14.08 10.09 15.44
N GLU A 6 -14.72 9.18 14.68
CA GLU A 6 -16.17 9.04 14.59
C GLU A 6 -16.55 7.57 14.37
N ARG A 7 -17.62 7.09 15.01
CA ARG A 7 -18.10 5.71 14.84
C ARG A 7 -18.85 5.56 13.51
N VAL A 8 -18.12 5.21 12.47
CA VAL A 8 -18.68 4.91 11.15
C VAL A 8 -19.14 3.44 11.10
N SER A 9 -20.24 3.17 10.40
CA SER A 9 -20.72 1.80 10.20
C SER A 9 -19.69 0.97 9.43
N TRP A 10 -19.70 -0.36 9.63
CA TRP A 10 -18.79 -1.26 8.93
C TRP A 10 -19.02 -1.23 7.41
N SER A 11 -20.28 -1.22 6.97
CA SER A 11 -20.63 -1.09 5.54
C SER A 11 -20.15 0.21 4.93
N THR A 12 -20.28 1.32 5.66
CA THR A 12 -19.80 2.63 5.19
C THR A 12 -18.28 2.63 5.04
N SER A 13 -17.57 2.13 6.05
CA SER A 13 -16.11 2.04 6.04
C SER A 13 -15.60 1.17 4.89
N THR A 14 -16.20 -0.01 4.71
CA THR A 14 -15.86 -0.92 3.60
C THR A 14 -16.16 -0.29 2.25
N GLY A 15 -17.31 0.37 2.09
CA GLY A 15 -17.66 1.06 0.85
C GLY A 15 -16.64 2.14 0.50
N VAL A 16 -16.26 2.98 1.46
CA VAL A 16 -15.23 4.02 1.27
C VAL A 16 -13.90 3.41 0.82
N ILE A 17 -13.47 2.28 1.41
CA ILE A 17 -12.24 1.59 0.99
C ILE A 17 -12.33 1.13 -0.48
N PHE A 18 -13.42 0.48 -0.87
CA PHE A 18 -13.62 0.03 -2.26
C PHE A 18 -13.69 1.18 -3.25
N SER A 19 -14.31 2.31 -2.90
CA SER A 19 -14.29 3.49 -3.79
C SER A 19 -12.88 4.05 -3.97
N GLY A 20 -12.04 3.99 -2.93
CA GLY A 20 -10.63 4.34 -3.01
C GLY A 20 -9.83 3.43 -3.93
N TYR A 21 -9.97 2.11 -3.78
CA TYR A 21 -9.26 1.16 -4.63
C TYR A 21 -9.73 1.24 -6.10
N MET A 22 -11.03 1.41 -6.34
CA MET A 22 -11.56 1.68 -7.67
C MET A 22 -10.94 2.95 -8.27
N ALA A 23 -10.83 4.03 -7.49
CA ALA A 23 -10.18 5.26 -7.96
C ALA A 23 -8.70 5.04 -8.28
N ASN A 24 -7.96 4.24 -7.49
CA ASN A 24 -6.57 3.87 -7.78
C ASN A 24 -6.41 3.04 -9.07
N ASN A 25 -7.46 2.35 -9.51
CA ASN A 25 -7.49 1.61 -10.78
C ASN A 25 -7.80 2.52 -11.97
N LEU A 26 -8.64 3.54 -11.78
CA LEU A 26 -9.16 4.39 -12.86
C LEU A 26 -8.38 5.71 -13.05
N LEU A 27 -7.78 6.24 -11.99
CA LEU A 27 -7.12 7.53 -11.98
C LEU A 27 -5.58 7.36 -11.97
N PRO A 28 -4.84 8.28 -12.61
CA PRO A 28 -3.40 8.30 -12.49
C PRO A 28 -2.97 8.71 -11.06
N LEU A 29 -1.69 8.49 -10.73
CA LEU A 29 -1.06 9.00 -9.49
C LEU A 29 -1.64 8.48 -8.17
N ARG A 30 -2.40 7.38 -8.19
CA ARG A 30 -2.94 6.73 -6.97
C ARG A 30 -3.72 7.70 -6.07
N LEU A 31 -4.65 8.46 -6.66
CA LEU A 31 -5.46 9.47 -5.95
C LEU A 31 -6.62 8.86 -5.13
N GLY A 32 -6.65 7.54 -4.93
CA GLY A 32 -7.72 6.81 -4.26
C GLY A 32 -7.92 7.23 -2.81
N GLU A 33 -6.84 7.62 -2.13
CA GLU A 33 -6.87 8.14 -0.77
C GLU A 33 -7.59 9.49 -0.69
N ILE A 34 -7.45 10.34 -1.71
CA ILE A 34 -8.20 11.60 -1.82
C ILE A 34 -9.67 11.27 -2.07
N VAL A 35 -9.97 10.31 -2.96
CA VAL A 35 -11.34 9.86 -3.20
C VAL A 35 -11.98 9.29 -1.94
N ARG A 36 -11.25 8.50 -1.13
CA ARG A 36 -11.72 8.01 0.18
C ARG A 36 -12.13 9.17 1.08
N ALA A 37 -11.29 10.19 1.16
CA ALA A 37 -11.54 11.36 1.98
C ALA A 37 -12.78 12.15 1.49
N LEU A 38 -12.93 12.34 0.17
CA LEU A 38 -14.08 13.01 -0.44
C LEU A 38 -15.38 12.23 -0.24
N VAL A 39 -15.39 10.93 -0.52
CA VAL A 39 -16.57 10.06 -0.34
C VAL A 39 -16.96 9.99 1.13
N LEU A 40 -15.97 9.87 2.03
CA LEU A 40 -16.25 9.89 3.47
C LEU A 40 -16.90 11.21 3.89
N GLY A 41 -16.37 12.36 3.45
CA GLY A 41 -16.95 13.68 3.78
C GLY A 41 -18.33 13.94 3.18
N GLN A 42 -18.72 13.23 2.11
CA GLN A 42 -20.08 13.30 1.57
C GLN A 42 -21.07 12.37 2.28
N VAL A 43 -20.57 11.27 2.88
CA VAL A 43 -21.40 10.25 3.53
C VAL A 43 -21.45 10.43 5.06
N THR A 44 -20.49 11.15 5.65
CA THR A 44 -20.43 11.44 7.10
C THR A 44 -20.17 12.93 7.36
N SER A 45 -20.50 13.41 8.57
CA SER A 45 -20.25 14.79 9.00
C SER A 45 -18.82 15.02 9.54
N ALA A 46 -17.91 14.08 9.29
CA ALA A 46 -16.57 14.05 9.87
C ALA A 46 -15.67 15.12 9.25
N ARG A 47 -14.94 15.89 10.09
CA ARG A 47 -13.86 16.75 9.60
C ARG A 47 -12.68 15.89 9.16
N VAL A 48 -12.27 16.05 7.90
CA VAL A 48 -11.19 15.32 7.19
C VAL A 48 -9.78 15.75 7.66
N GLU A 49 -9.64 16.22 8.90
CA GLU A 49 -8.37 16.72 9.44
C GLU A 49 -7.70 15.64 10.31
N GLY A 50 -6.79 14.87 9.70
CA GLY A 50 -6.03 13.81 10.38
C GLY A 50 -5.66 12.60 9.51
N THR A 51 -6.16 12.54 8.28
CA THR A 51 -6.06 11.36 7.41
C THR A 51 -4.69 11.19 6.74
N LEU A 52 -3.99 12.28 6.39
CA LEU A 52 -2.73 12.17 5.64
C LEU A 52 -1.60 11.52 6.46
N SER A 53 -1.44 11.89 7.73
CA SER A 53 -0.40 11.31 8.59
C SER A 53 -0.65 9.82 8.89
N THR A 54 -1.92 9.42 9.00
CA THR A 54 -2.28 8.03 9.25
C THR A 54 -2.08 7.18 7.99
N ILE A 55 -2.42 7.69 6.81
CA ILE A 55 -2.12 7.04 5.53
C ILE A 55 -0.62 6.80 5.36
N VAL A 56 0.22 7.82 5.59
CA VAL A 56 1.68 7.65 5.44
C VAL A 56 2.20 6.58 6.39
N LEU A 57 1.70 6.56 7.63
CA LEU A 57 2.07 5.56 8.60
C LEU A 57 1.63 4.15 8.17
N GLU A 58 0.40 3.99 7.67
CA GLU A 58 -0.10 2.75 7.07
C GLU A 58 0.84 2.27 5.95
N ARG A 59 1.20 3.15 5.00
CA ARG A 59 2.10 2.83 3.89
C ARG A 59 3.50 2.41 4.32
N VAL A 60 4.03 3.02 5.39
CA VAL A 60 5.33 2.61 5.97
C VAL A 60 5.23 1.20 6.54
N PHE A 61 4.16 0.88 7.26
CA PHE A 61 3.95 -0.47 7.78
C PHE A 61 3.71 -1.50 6.68
N ASP A 62 2.91 -1.18 5.66
CA ASP A 62 2.70 -2.01 4.48
C ASP A 62 4.05 -2.33 3.81
N GLY A 63 4.85 -1.29 3.53
CA GLY A 63 6.18 -1.44 2.94
C GLY A 63 7.12 -2.29 3.79
N LEU A 64 7.14 -2.10 5.11
CA LEU A 64 7.93 -2.94 6.02
C LEU A 64 7.51 -4.41 5.94
N ILE A 65 6.21 -4.70 5.94
CA ILE A 65 5.69 -6.07 5.84
C ILE A 65 6.14 -6.70 4.51
N LEU A 66 6.03 -5.97 3.40
CA LEU A 66 6.42 -6.45 2.08
C LEU A 66 7.92 -6.75 1.98
N VAL A 67 8.78 -5.83 2.43
CA VAL A 67 10.24 -6.08 2.40
C VAL A 67 10.61 -7.21 3.37
N GLY A 68 9.95 -7.29 4.52
CA GLY A 68 10.12 -8.40 5.47
C GLY A 68 9.68 -9.75 4.89
N MET A 69 8.60 -9.77 4.11
CA MET A 69 8.11 -10.94 3.39
C MET A 69 9.12 -11.41 2.33
N ILE A 70 9.68 -10.48 1.54
CA ILE A 70 10.75 -10.79 0.56
C ILE A 70 11.98 -11.36 1.28
N ALA A 71 12.43 -10.69 2.34
CA ALA A 71 13.58 -11.16 3.12
C ALA A 71 13.33 -12.56 3.69
N LEU A 72 12.14 -12.82 4.23
CA LEU A 72 11.77 -14.13 4.77
C LEU A 72 11.79 -15.21 3.68
N VAL A 73 11.16 -14.95 2.53
CA VAL A 73 11.12 -15.91 1.42
C VAL A 73 12.53 -16.21 0.93
N LEU A 74 13.34 -15.19 0.64
CA LEU A 74 14.67 -15.36 0.05
C LEU A 74 15.71 -15.95 1.03
N VAL A 75 15.60 -15.66 2.33
CA VAL A 75 16.50 -16.21 3.37
C VAL A 75 16.12 -17.63 3.78
N SER A 76 14.84 -18.02 3.65
CA SER A 76 14.37 -19.35 4.05
C SER A 76 15.03 -20.51 3.29
N GLY A 77 15.73 -20.24 2.19
CA GLY A 77 16.41 -21.26 1.39
C GLY A 77 15.45 -22.21 0.69
N ILE A 78 14.15 -21.89 0.65
CA ILE A 78 13.11 -22.62 -0.08
C ILE A 78 13.31 -22.29 -1.57
N ARG A 79 14.28 -23.00 -2.14
CA ARG A 79 14.81 -23.06 -3.52
C ARG A 79 14.31 -21.99 -4.50
N PRO A 80 14.97 -20.81 -4.51
CA PRO A 80 15.20 -20.12 -5.76
C PRO A 80 16.25 -20.92 -6.56
N GLU A 81 15.85 -21.49 -7.69
CA GLU A 81 16.79 -22.18 -8.62
C GLU A 81 17.70 -21.19 -9.36
N ALA A 82 17.38 -19.88 -9.30
CA ALA A 82 18.16 -18.83 -9.90
C ALA A 82 19.42 -18.52 -9.06
N GLY A 83 20.56 -18.37 -9.74
CA GLY A 83 21.91 -18.31 -9.16
C GLY A 83 22.21 -17.11 -8.23
N GLY A 84 23.48 -16.69 -8.15
CA GLY A 84 23.96 -15.75 -7.13
C GLY A 84 23.23 -14.40 -7.03
N ILE A 85 22.53 -13.97 -8.08
CA ILE A 85 21.75 -12.72 -8.11
C ILE A 85 20.58 -12.78 -7.12
N VAL A 86 19.89 -13.91 -6.98
CA VAL A 86 18.74 -14.03 -6.08
C VAL A 86 19.17 -14.04 -4.61
N ALA A 87 20.27 -14.71 -4.30
CA ALA A 87 20.88 -14.67 -2.97
C ALA A 87 21.32 -13.23 -2.61
N TYR A 88 21.90 -12.50 -3.56
CA TYR A 88 22.27 -11.10 -3.39
C TYR A 88 21.03 -10.22 -3.13
N THR A 89 19.96 -10.38 -3.91
CA THR A 89 18.69 -9.67 -3.71
C THR A 89 18.10 -9.95 -2.33
N GLY A 90 18.10 -11.21 -1.87
CA GLY A 90 17.61 -11.57 -0.54
C GLY A 90 18.37 -10.91 0.60
N VAL A 91 19.71 -10.90 0.52
CA VAL A 91 20.56 -10.24 1.50
C VAL A 91 20.34 -8.72 1.48
N VAL A 92 20.28 -8.10 0.30
CA VAL A 92 20.00 -6.67 0.17
C VAL A 92 18.62 -6.33 0.74
N SER A 93 17.56 -7.09 0.40
CA SER A 93 16.23 -6.89 0.97
C SER A 93 16.21 -7.05 2.49
N ALA A 94 16.94 -8.01 3.05
CA ALA A 94 17.06 -8.18 4.50
C ALA A 94 17.75 -6.97 5.17
N PHE A 95 18.82 -6.45 4.57
CA PHE A 95 19.47 -5.23 5.07
C PHE A 95 18.60 -3.99 4.94
N VAL A 96 17.86 -3.85 3.82
CA VAL A 96 16.89 -2.76 3.62
C VAL A 96 15.79 -2.84 4.68
N PHE A 97 15.24 -4.03 4.93
CA PHE A 97 14.24 -4.25 5.97
C PHE A 97 14.79 -3.91 7.35
N ALA A 98 15.96 -4.44 7.71
CA ALA A 98 16.59 -4.18 8.99
C ALA A 98 16.87 -2.67 9.17
N GLY A 99 17.40 -2.01 8.15
CA GLY A 99 17.64 -0.57 8.15
C GLY A 99 16.36 0.25 8.30
N ALA A 100 15.31 -0.09 7.56
CA ALA A 100 14.00 0.58 7.66
C ALA A 100 13.36 0.36 9.04
N LEU A 101 13.44 -0.86 9.59
CA LEU A 101 12.93 -1.17 10.93
C LEU A 101 13.69 -0.41 12.02
N LEU A 102 15.03 -0.40 11.94
CA LEU A 102 15.88 0.37 12.85
C LEU A 102 15.61 1.87 12.72
N PHE A 103 15.36 2.37 11.51
CA PHE A 103 14.95 3.76 11.30
C PHE A 103 13.62 4.07 11.98
N VAL A 104 12.59 3.22 11.83
CA VAL A 104 11.29 3.42 12.49
C VAL A 104 11.41 3.36 14.02
N ILE A 105 12.19 2.42 14.56
CA ILE A 105 12.49 2.32 15.99
C ILE A 105 13.24 3.58 16.45
N GLY A 106 14.27 4.00 15.71
CA GLY A 106 15.07 5.19 15.97
C GLY A 106 14.23 6.46 15.94
N ALA A 107 13.34 6.63 14.96
CA ALA A 107 12.43 7.76 14.84
C ALA A 107 11.44 7.82 16.02
N ARG A 108 10.98 6.66 16.51
CA ARG A 108 10.12 6.56 17.70
C ARG A 108 10.87 6.94 18.98
N LEU A 109 12.10 6.44 19.16
CA LEU A 109 12.89 6.66 20.38
C LEU A 109 13.53 8.06 20.42
N PHE A 110 13.96 8.56 19.26
CA PHE A 110 14.71 9.80 19.09
C PHE A 110 14.07 10.67 17.99
N PRO A 111 12.92 11.32 18.27
CA PRO A 111 12.24 12.16 17.28
C PRO A 111 13.02 13.45 16.93
N GLN A 112 13.86 13.95 17.84
CA GLN A 112 14.56 15.24 17.67
C GLN A 112 15.61 15.24 16.54
N PRO A 113 16.45 14.19 16.38
CA PRO A 113 17.29 14.04 15.18
C PRO A 113 16.50 14.07 13.87
N ILE A 114 15.35 13.40 13.79
CA ILE A 114 14.51 13.36 12.58
C ILE A 114 14.00 14.76 12.23
N LEU A 115 13.47 15.48 13.22
CA LEU A 115 12.99 16.86 13.02
C LEU A 115 14.09 17.81 12.58
N ARG A 116 15.32 17.65 13.09
CA ARG A 116 16.49 18.42 12.65
C ARG A 116 16.88 18.10 11.21
N GLY A 117 16.87 16.82 10.84
CA GLY A 117 17.14 16.38 9.47
C GLY A 117 16.11 16.93 8.48
N VAL A 118 14.81 16.82 8.81
CA VAL A 118 13.73 17.37 7.98
C VAL A 118 13.85 18.89 7.84
N ARG A 119 14.10 19.62 8.94
CA ARG A 119 14.34 21.07 8.89
C ARG A 119 15.47 21.41 7.92
N SER A 120 16.59 20.71 8.02
CA SER A 120 17.75 20.93 7.17
C SER A 120 17.52 20.52 5.71
N ALA A 121 16.60 19.61 5.42
CA ALA A 121 16.23 19.26 4.05
C ALA A 121 15.26 20.29 3.46
N LEU A 122 14.27 20.74 4.25
CA LEU A 122 13.30 21.75 3.85
C LEU A 122 13.95 23.10 3.56
N SER A 123 15.05 23.44 4.26
CA SER A 123 15.79 24.68 3.96
C SER A 123 16.42 24.70 2.55
N TRP A 124 16.51 23.55 1.88
CA TRP A 124 17.00 23.43 0.50
C TRP A 124 15.85 23.39 -0.53
N VAL A 125 14.59 23.33 -0.08
CA VAL A 125 13.41 23.20 -0.92
C VAL A 125 12.51 24.44 -0.73
N PRO A 126 12.72 25.52 -1.50
CA PRO A 126 12.00 26.79 -1.32
C PRO A 126 10.50 26.72 -1.65
N ILE A 127 10.02 25.59 -2.19
CA ILE A 127 8.62 25.39 -2.60
C ILE A 127 7.73 24.96 -1.42
N VAL A 128 8.31 24.37 -0.37
CA VAL A 128 7.55 23.82 0.77
C VAL A 128 7.73 24.72 1.99
N GLU A 129 6.62 25.16 2.57
CA GLU A 129 6.62 25.92 3.81
C GLU A 129 7.19 25.06 4.96
N GLU A 130 8.32 25.50 5.53
CA GLU A 130 9.10 24.74 6.53
C GLU A 130 8.22 24.29 7.71
N GLU A 131 7.38 25.18 8.22
CA GLU A 131 6.52 24.92 9.38
C GLU A 131 5.49 23.83 9.10
N LYS A 132 4.85 23.85 7.92
CA LYS A 132 3.92 22.80 7.48
C LYS A 132 4.60 21.44 7.39
N GLY A 133 5.81 21.38 6.82
CA GLY A 133 6.57 20.14 6.73
C GLY A 133 6.99 19.58 8.09
N LEU A 134 7.37 20.46 9.02
CA LEU A 134 7.69 20.09 10.39
C LEU A 134 6.45 19.63 11.17
N ASP A 135 5.30 20.25 10.99
CA ASP A 135 4.05 19.84 11.63
C ASP A 135 3.55 18.48 11.15
N ALA A 136 3.62 18.23 9.84
CA ALA A 136 3.36 16.91 9.28
C ALA A 136 4.29 15.85 9.92
N THR A 137 5.59 16.15 10.01
CA THR A 137 6.58 15.26 10.63
C THR A 137 6.28 15.02 12.12
N ARG A 138 5.95 16.06 12.89
CA ARG A 138 5.55 15.93 14.31
C ARG A 138 4.31 15.06 14.45
N SER A 139 3.34 15.21 13.56
CA SER A 139 2.12 14.40 13.52
C SER A 139 2.43 12.92 13.31
N LEU A 140 3.30 12.60 12.34
CA LEU A 140 3.78 11.24 12.09
C LEU A 140 4.51 10.64 13.30
N LEU A 141 5.46 11.38 13.88
CA LEU A 141 6.23 10.95 15.04
C LEU A 141 5.35 10.74 16.28
N ARG A 142 4.34 11.60 16.49
CA ARG A 142 3.32 11.39 17.53
C ARG A 142 2.53 10.12 17.28
N GLY A 143 2.15 9.84 16.03
CA GLY A 143 1.49 8.60 15.65
C GLY A 143 2.31 7.37 16.01
N LEU A 144 3.58 7.34 15.60
CA LEU A 144 4.54 6.28 15.94
C LEU A 144 4.70 6.09 17.46
N LYS A 145 4.81 7.19 18.21
CA LYS A 145 4.96 7.14 19.67
C LYS A 145 3.69 6.65 20.37
N SER A 146 2.52 6.88 19.78
CA SER A 146 1.23 6.46 20.31
C SER A 146 0.93 4.96 20.15
N LEU A 147 1.77 4.22 19.40
CA LEU A 147 1.70 2.76 19.27
C LEU A 147 2.16 2.10 20.58
N ALA A 148 1.26 2.06 21.56
CA ALA A 148 1.44 1.24 22.75
C ALA A 148 1.36 -0.25 22.36
N PHE A 149 2.24 -1.07 22.93
CA PHE A 149 2.14 -2.53 22.82
C PHE A 149 0.98 -3.02 23.69
N ASP A 150 -0.25 -2.79 23.21
CA ASP A 150 -1.48 -3.18 23.87
C ASP A 150 -2.26 -4.21 23.04
N ARG A 151 -3.40 -4.67 23.58
CA ARG A 151 -4.28 -5.63 22.89
C ARG A 151 -4.82 -5.09 21.57
N ARG A 152 -4.97 -3.77 21.43
CA ARG A 152 -5.49 -3.15 20.21
C ARG A 152 -4.43 -3.17 19.11
N LEU A 153 -3.16 -2.90 19.43
CA LEU A 153 -2.04 -3.06 18.50
C LEU A 153 -1.91 -4.52 18.03
N LEU A 154 -2.01 -5.48 18.95
CA LEU A 154 -1.99 -6.90 18.60
C LEU A 154 -3.14 -7.28 17.66
N ALA A 155 -4.34 -6.76 17.89
CA ALA A 155 -5.48 -6.97 17.00
C ALA A 155 -5.24 -6.38 15.60
N VAL A 156 -4.69 -5.16 15.51
CA VAL A 156 -4.36 -4.52 14.22
C VAL A 156 -3.29 -5.31 13.46
N VAL A 157 -2.22 -5.72 14.14
CA VAL A 157 -1.17 -6.56 13.54
C VAL A 157 -1.74 -7.90 13.08
N GLY A 158 -2.57 -8.54 13.90
CA GLY A 158 -3.22 -9.81 13.57
C GLY A 158 -4.17 -9.70 12.36
N LEU A 159 -4.96 -8.62 12.29
CA LEU A 159 -5.83 -8.36 11.14
C LEU A 159 -5.02 -8.06 9.88
N SER A 160 -3.95 -7.27 9.98
CA SER A 160 -3.05 -7.00 8.85
C SER A 160 -2.39 -8.29 8.35
N ALA A 161 -1.87 -9.12 9.25
CA ALA A 161 -1.33 -10.43 8.89
C ALA A 161 -2.37 -11.32 8.20
N ALA A 162 -3.62 -11.33 8.69
CA ALA A 162 -4.70 -12.07 8.04
C ALA A 162 -4.99 -11.55 6.62
N VAL A 163 -5.00 -10.23 6.40
CA VAL A 163 -5.17 -9.63 5.06
C VAL A 163 -4.06 -10.10 4.11
N TRP A 164 -2.79 -9.99 4.52
CA TRP A 164 -1.66 -10.42 3.70
C TRP A 164 -1.65 -11.93 3.44
N ILE A 165 -2.06 -12.76 4.40
CA ILE A 165 -2.18 -14.21 4.22
C ILE A 165 -3.30 -14.54 3.24
N LEU A 166 -4.45 -13.87 3.33
CA LEU A 166 -5.56 -14.06 2.39
C LEU A 166 -5.16 -13.64 0.97
N GLU A 167 -4.44 -12.53 0.83
CA GLU A 167 -3.94 -12.06 -0.45
C GLU A 167 -2.89 -13.03 -1.02
N GLY A 168 -1.91 -13.47 -0.22
CA GLY A 168 -0.95 -14.50 -0.63
C GLY A 168 -1.61 -15.83 -0.96
N GLY A 169 -2.67 -16.19 -0.23
CA GLY A 169 -3.52 -17.34 -0.52
C GLY A 169 -4.22 -17.23 -1.89
N MET A 170 -4.69 -16.04 -2.26
CA MET A 170 -5.25 -15.78 -3.60
C MET A 170 -4.19 -15.99 -4.70
N PHE A 171 -2.97 -15.47 -4.53
CA PHE A 171 -1.86 -15.73 -5.45
C PHE A 171 -1.55 -17.24 -5.53
N TRP A 172 -1.48 -17.92 -4.39
CA TRP A 172 -1.21 -19.35 -4.34
C TRP A 172 -2.30 -20.19 -5.04
N VAL A 173 -3.57 -19.88 -4.81
CA VAL A 173 -4.70 -20.49 -5.54
C VAL A 173 -4.57 -20.23 -7.05
N GLY A 174 -4.14 -19.03 -7.44
CA GLY A 174 -3.83 -18.71 -8.84
C GLY A 174 -2.76 -19.65 -9.42
N LEU A 175 -1.65 -19.88 -8.71
CA LEU A 175 -0.60 -20.81 -9.18
C LEU A 175 -1.18 -22.22 -9.43
N ARG A 176 -2.02 -22.70 -8.51
CA ARG A 176 -2.69 -24.00 -8.65
C ARG A 176 -3.67 -24.02 -9.82
N ALA A 177 -4.42 -22.94 -10.05
CA ALA A 177 -5.36 -22.82 -11.16
C ALA A 177 -4.66 -22.88 -12.53
N PHE A 178 -3.43 -22.38 -12.62
CA PHE A 178 -2.59 -22.44 -13.82
C PHE A 178 -1.75 -23.71 -13.91
N SER A 179 -1.91 -24.65 -12.97
CA SER A 179 -1.07 -25.86 -12.87
C SER A 179 0.43 -25.57 -12.81
N ILE A 180 0.81 -24.44 -12.19
CA ILE A 180 2.21 -24.06 -12.00
C ILE A 180 2.75 -24.81 -10.78
N GLU A 181 3.81 -25.59 -10.98
CA GLU A 181 4.48 -26.37 -9.94
C GLU A 181 5.44 -25.51 -9.12
N ALA A 182 4.92 -24.49 -8.47
CA ALA A 182 5.65 -23.64 -7.54
C ALA A 182 5.02 -23.68 -6.14
N GLY A 183 5.86 -23.55 -5.11
CA GLY A 183 5.39 -23.53 -3.73
C GLY A 183 4.74 -22.21 -3.33
N VAL A 184 4.32 -22.15 -2.06
CA VAL A 184 3.65 -20.98 -1.49
C VAL A 184 4.58 -19.76 -1.46
N GLU A 185 5.87 -19.98 -1.34
CA GLU A 185 6.92 -18.97 -1.39
C GLU A 185 6.91 -18.15 -2.69
N ALA A 186 6.63 -18.77 -3.84
CA ALA A 186 6.51 -18.07 -5.11
C ALA A 186 5.29 -17.15 -5.14
N ALA A 187 4.17 -17.57 -4.53
CA ALA A 187 2.98 -16.74 -4.40
C ALA A 187 3.26 -15.48 -3.57
N PHE A 188 3.89 -15.65 -2.40
CA PHE A 188 4.20 -14.53 -1.51
C PHE A 188 5.33 -13.63 -2.05
N LEU A 189 6.33 -14.17 -2.76
CA LEU A 189 7.33 -13.34 -3.43
C LEU A 189 6.69 -12.50 -4.54
N THR A 190 5.84 -13.11 -5.35
CA THR A 190 5.12 -12.42 -6.43
C THR A 190 4.22 -11.33 -5.85
N LEU A 191 3.45 -11.66 -4.81
CA LEU A 191 2.62 -10.71 -4.06
C LEU A 191 3.44 -9.49 -3.62
N ALA A 192 4.61 -9.72 -3.03
CA ALA A 192 5.43 -8.65 -2.49
C ALA A 192 6.07 -7.79 -3.58
N PHE A 193 6.58 -8.40 -4.65
CA PHE A 193 7.14 -7.68 -5.79
C PHE A 193 6.08 -6.82 -6.47
N VAL A 194 4.90 -7.39 -6.71
CA VAL A 194 3.77 -6.67 -7.31
C VAL A 194 3.34 -5.51 -6.41
N ASN A 195 3.13 -5.74 -5.11
CA ASN A 195 2.67 -4.68 -4.21
C ASN A 195 3.72 -3.57 -3.99
N LEU A 196 5.02 -3.88 -4.09
CA LEU A 196 6.07 -2.87 -4.11
C LEU A 196 6.11 -2.12 -5.44
N SER A 197 5.95 -2.79 -6.58
CA SER A 197 6.04 -2.15 -7.89
C SER A 197 4.91 -1.15 -8.10
N ILE A 198 3.71 -1.44 -7.61
CA ILE A 198 2.59 -0.50 -7.67
C ILE A 198 2.79 0.72 -6.77
N LEU A 199 3.71 0.71 -5.78
CA LEU A 199 4.09 1.93 -5.04
C LEU A 199 4.69 3.00 -5.95
N ILE A 200 5.26 2.60 -7.09
CA ILE A 200 5.81 3.51 -8.08
C ILE A 200 4.63 4.20 -8.79
N PRO A 201 4.53 5.54 -8.74
CA PRO A 201 3.52 6.27 -9.49
C PRO A 201 3.63 5.93 -10.99
N SER A 202 2.59 5.31 -11.53
CA SER A 202 2.58 4.74 -12.89
C SER A 202 1.25 5.02 -13.59
N ALA A 203 1.13 4.53 -14.83
CA ALA A 203 -0.07 4.69 -15.64
C ALA A 203 -1.31 4.06 -14.95
N PRO A 204 -2.53 4.55 -15.28
CA PRO A 204 -3.76 4.00 -14.72
C PRO A 204 -3.82 2.48 -14.81
N GLY A 205 -4.18 1.85 -13.70
CA GLY A 205 -4.35 0.41 -13.63
C GLY A 205 -3.06 -0.42 -13.69
N TYR A 206 -1.88 0.17 -13.46
CA TYR A 206 -0.61 -0.56 -13.23
C TYR A 206 -0.21 -1.59 -14.31
N VAL A 207 -0.76 -1.45 -15.53
CA VAL A 207 -0.47 -2.36 -16.63
C VAL A 207 1.01 -2.26 -16.99
N GLY A 208 1.66 -3.41 -17.17
CA GLY A 208 3.10 -3.52 -17.41
C GLY A 208 3.90 -3.59 -16.12
N VAL A 209 3.69 -2.68 -15.17
CA VAL A 209 4.43 -2.66 -13.87
C VAL A 209 4.05 -3.85 -12.99
N PHE A 210 2.78 -4.24 -13.00
CA PHE A 210 2.31 -5.46 -12.34
C PHE A 210 2.95 -6.70 -12.98
N GLN A 211 2.88 -6.81 -14.31
CA GLN A 211 3.41 -7.97 -15.04
C GLN A 211 4.93 -8.09 -14.91
N GLY A 212 5.66 -6.99 -15.06
CA GLY A 212 7.12 -6.97 -14.90
C GLY A 212 7.55 -7.41 -13.50
N ALA A 213 6.85 -6.96 -12.45
CA ALA A 213 7.12 -7.41 -11.09
C ALA A 213 6.84 -8.90 -10.88
N ALA A 214 5.76 -9.42 -11.47
CA ALA A 214 5.46 -10.85 -11.42
C ALA A 214 6.51 -11.69 -12.16
N ILE A 215 6.97 -11.22 -13.33
CA ILE A 215 8.06 -11.86 -14.09
C ILE A 215 9.33 -11.93 -13.24
N LEU A 216 9.74 -10.83 -12.62
CA LEU A 216 10.92 -10.80 -11.74
C LEU A 216 10.80 -11.76 -10.56
N ALA A 217 9.61 -11.89 -9.97
CA ALA A 217 9.39 -12.85 -8.90
C ALA A 217 9.45 -14.31 -9.39
N PHE A 218 8.90 -14.59 -10.57
CA PHE A 218 8.91 -15.93 -11.17
C PHE A 218 10.31 -16.35 -11.63
N GLU A 219 11.09 -15.40 -12.15
CA GLU A 219 12.50 -15.61 -12.52
C GLU A 219 13.31 -16.12 -11.32
N ALA A 220 13.02 -15.64 -10.10
CA ALA A 220 13.68 -16.13 -8.89
C ALA A 220 13.48 -17.64 -8.67
N PHE A 221 12.39 -18.21 -9.18
CA PHE A 221 12.07 -19.64 -9.11
C PHE A 221 12.40 -20.40 -10.40
N GLY A 222 13.09 -19.77 -11.36
CA GLY A 222 13.43 -20.39 -12.64
C GLY A 222 12.21 -20.64 -13.55
N LEU A 223 11.09 -19.96 -13.29
CA LEU A 223 9.87 -20.12 -14.09
C LEU A 223 9.95 -19.30 -15.38
N PRO A 224 9.42 -19.81 -16.52
CA PRO A 224 9.44 -19.08 -17.79
C PRO A 224 8.66 -17.76 -17.73
N GLU A 225 9.16 -16.76 -18.45
CA GLU A 225 8.54 -15.43 -18.55
C GLU A 225 7.10 -15.52 -19.09
N GLU A 226 6.85 -16.38 -20.07
CA GLU A 226 5.54 -16.54 -20.71
C GLU A 226 4.49 -17.06 -19.71
N VAL A 227 4.92 -17.93 -18.78
CA VAL A 227 4.07 -18.46 -17.71
C VAL A 227 3.75 -17.35 -16.71
N ALA A 228 4.75 -16.57 -16.30
CA ALA A 228 4.58 -15.44 -15.40
C ALA A 228 3.65 -14.36 -15.99
N LEU A 229 3.80 -14.05 -17.28
CA LEU A 229 2.96 -13.10 -17.99
C LEU A 229 1.51 -13.58 -18.06
N SER A 230 1.29 -14.84 -18.47
CA SER A 230 -0.06 -15.42 -18.58
C SER A 230 -0.79 -15.42 -17.23
N TYR A 231 -0.10 -15.87 -16.18
CA TYR A 231 -0.61 -15.89 -14.82
C TYR A 231 -0.93 -14.48 -14.29
N SER A 232 0.01 -13.55 -14.44
CA SER A 232 -0.13 -12.19 -13.90
C SER A 232 -1.19 -11.37 -14.62
N VAL A 233 -1.39 -11.54 -15.93
CA VAL A 233 -2.47 -10.88 -16.68
C VAL A 233 -3.84 -11.28 -16.14
N VAL A 234 -4.08 -12.58 -15.94
CA VAL A 234 -5.38 -13.06 -15.45
C VAL A 234 -5.64 -12.61 -14.03
N LEU A 235 -4.65 -12.74 -13.13
CA LEU A 235 -4.79 -12.24 -11.77
C LEU A 235 -5.08 -10.74 -11.73
N HIS A 236 -4.33 -9.96 -12.52
CA HIS A 236 -4.51 -8.53 -12.56
C HIS A 236 -5.90 -8.15 -13.07
N VAL A 237 -6.40 -8.79 -14.14
CA VAL A 237 -7.77 -8.56 -14.64
C VAL A 237 -8.81 -8.91 -13.57
N LEU A 238 -8.67 -10.04 -12.89
CA LEU A 238 -9.60 -10.45 -11.84
C LEU A 238 -9.63 -9.44 -10.69
N GLN A 239 -8.47 -9.00 -10.19
CA GLN A 239 -8.37 -7.99 -9.14
C GLN A 239 -8.91 -6.64 -9.61
N TYR A 240 -8.48 -6.19 -10.79
CA TYR A 240 -8.86 -4.91 -11.35
C TYR A 240 -10.37 -4.81 -11.55
N VAL A 241 -10.97 -5.79 -12.21
CA VAL A 241 -12.40 -5.79 -12.53
C VAL A 241 -13.24 -5.93 -11.27
N SER A 242 -12.93 -6.89 -10.40
CA SER A 242 -13.72 -7.14 -9.18
C SER A 242 -13.77 -5.91 -8.28
N VAL A 243 -12.61 -5.31 -7.98
CA VAL A 243 -12.51 -4.14 -7.11
C VAL A 243 -13.15 -2.91 -7.76
N THR A 244 -12.95 -2.72 -9.07
CA THR A 244 -13.55 -1.59 -9.79
C THR A 244 -15.08 -1.69 -9.82
N VAL A 245 -15.64 -2.87 -10.11
CA VAL A 245 -17.10 -3.07 -10.14
C VAL A 245 -17.71 -2.83 -8.76
N ILE A 246 -17.12 -3.36 -7.70
CA ILE A 246 -17.62 -3.15 -6.33
C ILE A 246 -17.58 -1.66 -5.98
N GLY A 247 -16.48 -0.95 -6.27
CA GLY A 247 -16.38 0.48 -6.02
C GLY A 247 -17.40 1.31 -6.80
N LEU A 248 -17.67 0.97 -8.06
CA LEU A 248 -18.69 1.63 -8.88
C LEU A 248 -20.10 1.43 -8.31
N ILE A 249 -20.42 0.22 -7.86
CA ILE A 249 -21.70 -0.08 -7.18
C ILE A 249 -21.83 0.77 -5.92
N VAL A 250 -20.76 0.87 -5.12
CA VAL A 250 -20.75 1.69 -3.90
C VAL A 250 -21.01 3.17 -4.21
N LEU A 251 -20.34 3.73 -5.22
CA LEU A 251 -20.56 5.13 -5.62
C LEU A 251 -22.00 5.37 -6.06
N ALA A 252 -22.58 4.43 -6.83
CA ALA A 252 -23.97 4.51 -7.24
C ALA A 252 -24.94 4.47 -6.04
N VAL A 253 -24.68 3.60 -5.05
CA VAL A 253 -25.48 3.50 -3.82
C VAL A 253 -25.39 4.77 -2.98
N TYR A 254 -24.23 5.42 -2.91
CA TYR A 254 -24.04 6.67 -2.19
C TYR A 254 -24.45 7.92 -2.99
N GLY A 255 -24.87 7.77 -4.24
CA GLY A 255 -25.24 8.90 -5.10
C GLY A 255 -24.06 9.80 -5.48
N VAL A 256 -22.82 9.30 -5.41
CA VAL A 256 -21.61 10.05 -5.72
C VAL A 256 -21.25 9.86 -7.20
N SER A 257 -21.19 10.95 -7.96
CA SER A 257 -20.85 10.88 -9.38
C SER A 257 -19.34 10.75 -9.60
N LEU A 258 -18.94 9.98 -10.62
CA LEU A 258 -17.54 9.89 -11.05
C LEU A 258 -16.99 11.24 -11.57
N ALA A 259 -17.87 12.11 -12.11
CA ALA A 259 -17.50 13.44 -12.58
C ALA A 259 -17.08 14.36 -11.42
N ALA A 260 -17.78 14.27 -10.27
CA ALA A 260 -17.41 14.99 -9.05
C ALA A 260 -15.99 14.61 -8.55
N LEU A 261 -15.55 13.37 -8.81
CA LEU A 261 -14.22 12.88 -8.44
C LEU A 261 -13.10 13.26 -9.42
N ARG A 262 -13.43 13.69 -10.66
CA ARG A 262 -12.46 14.09 -11.69
C ARG A 262 -12.07 15.58 -11.64
N GLY A 263 -12.59 16.33 -10.67
CA GLY A 263 -12.15 17.70 -10.40
C GLY A 263 -12.86 18.80 -11.20
N GLU A 264 -13.94 18.52 -11.93
CA GLU A 264 -14.74 19.59 -12.56
C GLU A 264 -15.47 20.47 -11.53
N SER A 265 -15.60 20.03 -10.28
CA SER A 265 -16.21 20.82 -9.19
C SER A 265 -15.21 21.64 -8.37
N ILE A 266 -13.90 21.41 -8.48
CA ILE A 266 -12.89 22.15 -7.68
C ILE A 266 -12.59 23.52 -8.32
N ALA A 267 -12.86 23.68 -9.62
CA ALA A 267 -12.66 24.95 -10.33
C ALA A 267 -13.79 25.98 -10.09
N SER A 268 -15.01 25.54 -9.75
CA SER A 268 -16.16 26.45 -9.61
C SER A 268 -16.34 27.04 -8.21
N GLU A 269 -15.67 26.50 -7.18
CA GLU A 269 -15.83 26.97 -5.79
C GLU A 269 -14.81 28.06 -5.41
N TYR A 270 -13.90 28.43 -6.33
CA TYR A 270 -12.94 29.52 -6.16
C TYR A 270 -13.11 30.66 -7.19
N THR A 271 -14.23 30.69 -7.93
CA THR A 271 -14.54 31.72 -8.93
C THR A 271 -15.77 32.58 -8.62
N GLU A 272 -16.34 32.51 -7.42
CA GLU A 272 -17.36 33.46 -6.95
C GLU A 272 -16.91 34.27 -5.73
#